data_AF-A0A523DBX1-F1
#
_entry.id   AF-A0A523DBX1-F1
#
_cell.length_a   1.000
_cell.length_b   1.000
_cell.length_c   1.000
_cell.angle_alpha   90.00
_cell.angle_beta   90.00
_cell.angle_gamma   90.00
#
_symmetry.space_group_name_H-M   'P 1'
#
loop_
_entity.id
_entity.type
_entity.pdbx_description
1 polymer ?
#
loop_
_entity_poly.entity_id
_entity_poly.type
_entity_poly.pdbx_seq_one_letter_code
_entity_poly.pdbx_strand_id
1 'polypeptide(L)'
;MRTNNKGFTLIELLIVVAIIGIIAAIAVPGLLRARMSGNEASAIGSMRAVNSAQSTYAASCGSGFYAPSLVSLGTPPTVGGGDGFIGTDLNTDPSVKSSYTMTLTAGA
;
A
#
# COMPACT_ATOMS: atom_id res chain seq x y z
N MET A 1 59.16 7.76 -6.81
CA MET A 1 57.84 8.39 -6.53
C MET A 1 57.30 7.77 -5.25
N ARG A 2 57.31 8.49 -4.11
CA ARG A 2 56.77 7.96 -2.84
C ARG A 2 55.27 8.25 -2.81
N THR A 3 54.45 7.21 -2.98
CA THR A 3 53.00 7.27 -2.80
C THR A 3 52.69 7.37 -1.31
N ASN A 4 52.16 8.52 -0.90
CA ASN A 4 51.78 8.82 0.46
C ASN A 4 50.46 8.10 0.78
N ASN A 5 50.52 6.81 1.11
CA ASN A 5 49.35 6.03 1.50
C ASN A 5 48.93 6.43 2.93
N LYS A 6 48.05 7.43 3.03
CA LYS A 6 47.38 7.77 4.29
C LYS A 6 46.36 6.66 4.61
N GLY A 7 46.66 5.83 5.59
CA GLY A 7 45.70 4.86 6.13
C GLY A 7 44.60 5.56 6.93
N PHE A 8 43.39 5.00 6.90
CA PHE A 8 42.25 5.47 7.69
C PHE A 8 42.46 5.08 9.16
N THR A 9 42.27 5.99 10.11
CA THR A 9 42.41 5.64 11.54
C THR A 9 41.15 4.95 12.07
N LEU A 10 41.32 4.02 13.02
CA LEU A 10 40.18 3.35 13.66
C LEU A 10 39.30 4.36 14.42
N ILE A 11 39.89 5.43 14.97
CA ILE A 11 39.14 6.47 15.68
C ILE A 11 38.26 7.30 14.73
N GLU A 12 38.72 7.55 13.50
CA GLU A 12 37.91 8.20 12.47
C GLU A 12 36.68 7.34 12.14
N LEU A 13 36.82 6.01 12.01
CA LEU A 13 35.66 5.15 11.74
C LEU A 13 34.71 5.11 12.94
N LEU A 14 35.25 5.10 14.15
CA LEU A 14 34.46 4.99 15.39
C LEU A 14 33.55 6.22 15.57
N ILE A 15 34.07 7.43 15.35
CA ILE A 15 33.27 8.65 15.45
C ILE A 15 32.19 8.69 14.35
N VAL A 16 32.52 8.25 13.13
CA VAL A 16 31.55 8.22 12.02
C VAL A 16 30.37 7.30 12.34
N VAL A 17 30.62 6.07 12.79
CA VAL A 17 29.51 5.15 13.14
C VAL A 17 28.73 5.63 14.36
N ALA A 18 29.39 6.32 15.30
CA ALA A 18 28.71 6.92 16.45
C ALA A 18 27.71 8.01 16.01
N ILE A 19 28.11 8.92 15.11
CA ILE A 19 27.23 9.98 14.59
C ILE A 19 26.08 9.38 13.76
N ILE A 20 26.37 8.43 12.87
CA ILE A 20 25.34 7.72 12.09
C ILE A 20 24.35 7.01 13.02
N GLY A 21 24.83 6.40 14.11
CA GLY A 21 24.00 5.75 15.13
C GLY A 21 23.02 6.71 15.81
N ILE A 22 23.47 7.92 16.17
CA ILE A 22 22.61 8.96 16.76
C ILE A 22 21.52 9.39 15.76
N ILE A 23 21.90 9.64 14.50
CA ILE A 23 20.95 10.05 13.45
C ILE A 23 19.93 8.92 13.21
N ALA A 24 20.38 7.68 13.10
CA ALA A 24 19.52 6.52 12.87
C ALA A 24 18.51 6.32 14.02
N ALA A 25 18.94 6.50 15.27
CA ALA A 25 18.07 6.37 16.44
C ALA A 25 16.87 7.34 16.42
N ILE A 26 17.06 8.56 15.91
CA ILE A 26 15.98 9.56 15.78
C ILE A 26 15.18 9.33 14.49
N ALA A 27 15.86 8.97 13.40
CA ALA A 27 15.24 8.83 12.09
C ALA A 27 14.31 7.61 11.97
N VAL A 28 14.70 6.45 12.52
CA VAL A 28 13.94 5.20 12.41
C VAL A 28 12.51 5.31 12.97
N PRO A 29 12.24 5.80 14.20
CA PRO A 29 10.87 5.93 14.69
C PRO A 29 10.06 6.97 13.90
N GLY A 30 10.71 8.00 13.34
CA GLY A 30 10.07 8.94 12.40
C GLY A 30 9.62 8.25 11.11
N LEU A 31 10.52 7.45 10.50
CA LEU A 31 10.23 6.71 9.28
C LEU A 31 9.12 5.68 9.48
N LEU A 32 9.11 4.96 10.60
CA LEU A 32 8.05 3.99 10.91
C LEU A 32 6.69 4.67 11.00
N ARG A 33 6.60 5.83 11.67
CA ARG A 33 5.37 6.62 11.74
C ARG A 33 4.91 7.12 10.36
N ALA A 34 5.84 7.62 9.56
CA ALA A 34 5.53 8.06 8.19
C ALA A 34 5.00 6.89 7.32
N ARG A 35 5.60 5.70 7.44
CA ARG A 35 5.13 4.49 6.75
C ARG A 35 3.74 4.07 7.20
N MET A 36 3.47 4.08 8.51
CA MET A 36 2.12 3.77 9.04
C MET A 36 1.07 4.75 8.51
N SER A 37 1.34 6.05 8.57
CA SER A 37 0.43 7.07 8.03
C SER A 37 0.23 6.93 6.51
N GLY A 38 1.28 6.59 5.76
CA GLY A 38 1.16 6.28 4.33
C GLY A 38 0.29 5.05 4.05
N ASN A 39 0.40 4.01 4.88
CA ASN A 39 -0.43 2.82 4.78
C ASN A 39 -1.90 3.13 5.11
N GLU A 40 -2.18 3.94 6.14
CA GLU A 40 -3.52 4.42 6.47
C GLU A 40 -4.14 5.21 5.31
N ALA A 41 -3.38 6.14 4.71
CA ALA A 41 -3.83 6.89 3.54
C ALA A 41 -4.14 5.98 2.34
N SER A 42 -3.34 4.94 2.12
CA SER A 42 -3.56 3.92 1.08
C SER A 42 -4.84 3.10 1.36
N ALA A 43 -5.09 2.73 2.62
CA ALA A 43 -6.30 2.02 3.02
C ALA A 43 -7.55 2.89 2.79
N ILE A 44 -7.52 4.17 3.18
CA ILE A 44 -8.60 5.13 2.90
C ILE A 44 -8.83 5.29 1.39
N GLY A 45 -7.75 5.39 0.60
CA GLY A 45 -7.83 5.42 -0.86
C GLY A 45 -8.52 4.18 -1.43
N SER A 46 -8.18 3.01 -0.91
CA SER A 46 -8.75 1.73 -1.34
C SER A 46 -10.24 1.62 -0.98
N MET A 47 -10.65 2.09 0.20
CA MET A 47 -12.08 2.15 0.57
C MET A 47 -12.88 3.10 -0.34
N ARG A 48 -12.30 4.25 -0.71
CA ARG A 48 -12.93 5.16 -1.68
C ARG A 48 -13.05 4.54 -3.06
N ALA A 49 -12.03 3.81 -3.52
CA ALA A 49 -12.09 3.07 -4.77
C ALA A 49 -13.21 2.02 -4.74
N VAL A 50 -13.31 1.23 -3.66
CA VAL A 50 -14.41 0.27 -3.46
C VAL A 50 -15.77 0.96 -3.48
N ASN A 51 -15.95 2.08 -2.77
CA ASN A 51 -17.22 2.80 -2.74
C ASN A 51 -17.63 3.32 -4.14
N SER A 52 -16.70 3.91 -4.87
CA SER A 52 -16.94 4.37 -6.24
C SER A 52 -17.29 3.20 -7.16
N ALA A 53 -16.53 2.10 -7.06
CA ALA A 53 -16.74 0.91 -7.87
C ALA A 53 -18.09 0.25 -7.57
N GLN A 54 -18.52 0.22 -6.31
CA GLN A 54 -19.87 -0.24 -5.90
C GLN A 54 -20.98 0.62 -6.51
N SER A 55 -20.83 1.95 -6.50
CA SER A 55 -21.80 2.86 -7.12
C SER A 55 -21.91 2.62 -8.62
N THR A 56 -20.77 2.48 -9.31
CA THR A 56 -20.75 2.18 -10.76
C THR A 56 -21.33 0.81 -11.06
N TYR A 57 -21.01 -0.22 -10.26
CA TYR A 57 -21.59 -1.55 -10.39
C TYR A 57 -23.12 -1.52 -10.28
N ALA A 58 -23.65 -0.88 -9.23
CA ALA A 58 -25.09 -0.78 -8.99
C ALA A 58 -25.83 -0.07 -10.14
N ALA A 59 -25.21 0.97 -10.71
CA ALA A 59 -25.77 1.74 -11.81
C ALA A 59 -25.71 1.05 -13.19
N SER A 60 -24.80 0.09 -13.38
CA SER A 60 -24.51 -0.49 -14.70
C SER A 60 -25.06 -1.90 -14.88
N CYS A 61 -24.67 -2.84 -14.03
CA CYS A 61 -25.05 -4.26 -14.14
C CYS A 61 -25.70 -4.81 -12.86
N GLY A 62 -25.60 -4.11 -11.74
CA GLY A 62 -26.12 -4.52 -10.44
C GLY A 62 -27.62 -4.34 -10.26
N SER A 63 -28.35 -3.76 -11.23
CA SER A 63 -29.80 -3.47 -11.11
C SER A 63 -30.16 -2.68 -9.83
N GLY A 64 -29.29 -1.76 -9.41
CA GLY A 64 -29.43 -1.01 -8.16
C GLY A 64 -28.88 -1.70 -6.90
N PHE A 65 -28.45 -2.96 -6.99
CA PHE A 65 -27.79 -3.69 -5.90
C PHE A 65 -26.26 -3.56 -5.95
N TYR A 66 -25.65 -3.66 -4.77
CA TYR A 66 -24.20 -3.67 -4.60
C TYR A 66 -23.62 -5.07 -4.83
N ALA A 67 -22.37 -5.12 -5.27
CA ALA A 67 -21.63 -6.35 -5.47
C ALA A 67 -21.37 -7.05 -4.11
N PRO A 68 -21.54 -8.38 -4.01
CA PRO A 68 -21.50 -9.11 -2.74
C PRO A 68 -20.08 -9.44 -2.25
N SER A 69 -19.05 -9.29 -3.10
CA SER A 69 -17.64 -9.56 -2.78
C SER A 69 -16.71 -8.73 -3.64
N LEU A 70 -15.47 -8.53 -3.19
CA LEU A 70 -14.45 -7.79 -3.97
C LEU A 70 -14.16 -8.41 -5.34
N VAL A 71 -14.25 -9.75 -5.43
CA VAL A 71 -14.09 -10.49 -6.68
C VAL A 71 -15.14 -10.07 -7.72
N SER A 72 -16.39 -9.86 -7.29
CA SER A 72 -17.48 -9.44 -8.18
C SER A 72 -17.34 -8.00 -8.67
N LEU A 73 -16.62 -7.12 -7.97
CA LEU A 73 -16.26 -5.81 -8.52
C LEU A 73 -15.13 -5.91 -9.54
N GLY A 74 -14.25 -6.89 -9.38
CA GLY A 74 -13.14 -7.13 -10.32
C GLY A 74 -13.58 -7.78 -11.63
N THR A 75 -14.78 -8.37 -11.68
CA THR A 75 -15.31 -8.97 -12.91
C THR A 75 -15.89 -7.91 -13.84
N PRO A 76 -15.55 -7.93 -15.14
CA PRO A 76 -16.12 -7.01 -16.12
C PRO A 76 -17.64 -7.18 -16.26
N PRO A 77 -18.40 -6.09 -16.54
CA PRO A 77 -19.85 -6.15 -16.67
C PRO A 77 -20.36 -6.87 -17.92
N THR A 78 -19.52 -7.05 -18.94
CA THR A 78 -19.88 -7.67 -20.22
C THR A 78 -19.11 -8.96 -20.41
N VAL A 79 -19.81 -10.05 -20.76
CA VAL A 79 -19.17 -11.31 -21.17
C VAL A 79 -18.42 -11.08 -22.49
N GLY A 80 -17.09 -11.17 -22.46
CA GLY A 80 -16.24 -11.09 -23.66
C GLY A 80 -15.15 -10.01 -23.66
N GLY A 81 -15.06 -9.16 -22.62
CA GLY A 81 -13.92 -8.25 -22.44
C GLY A 81 -14.29 -6.90 -21.81
N GLY A 82 -13.31 -6.29 -21.14
CA GLY A 82 -13.42 -5.03 -20.41
C GLY A 82 -12.61 -5.07 -19.11
N ASP A 83 -12.41 -3.92 -18.48
CA ASP A 83 -11.84 -3.84 -17.13
C ASP A 83 -12.94 -4.04 -16.08
N GLY A 84 -12.56 -4.58 -14.92
CA GLY A 84 -13.42 -4.59 -13.74
C GLY A 84 -13.66 -3.17 -13.21
N PHE A 85 -14.64 -3.03 -12.33
CA PHE A 85 -14.94 -1.75 -11.66
C PHE A 85 -13.87 -1.32 -10.67
N ILE A 86 -13.01 -2.25 -10.26
CA ILE A 86 -11.93 -2.02 -9.30
C ILE A 86 -10.61 -2.58 -9.85
N GLY A 87 -9.49 -1.99 -9.41
CA GLY A 87 -8.15 -2.43 -9.78
C GLY A 87 -7.85 -3.86 -9.33
N THR A 88 -6.90 -4.51 -10.04
CA THR A 88 -6.47 -5.89 -9.75
C THR A 88 -5.80 -6.04 -8.38
N ASP A 89 -5.39 -4.94 -7.75
CA ASP A 89 -4.85 -4.90 -6.39
C ASP A 89 -5.92 -5.09 -5.30
N LEU A 90 -7.21 -5.02 -5.66
CA LEU A 90 -8.35 -5.15 -4.75
C LEU A 90 -9.40 -6.15 -5.25
N ASN A 91 -9.06 -7.02 -6.21
CA ASN A 91 -10.02 -7.95 -6.84
C ASN A 91 -10.08 -9.35 -6.19
N THR A 92 -9.51 -9.51 -4.99
CA THR A 92 -9.54 -10.76 -4.21
C THR A 92 -10.30 -10.53 -2.90
N ASP A 93 -10.87 -11.58 -2.31
CA ASP A 93 -11.58 -11.45 -1.03
C ASP A 93 -11.13 -12.55 -0.05
N PRO A 94 -10.36 -12.22 1.00
CA PRO A 94 -9.91 -10.88 1.38
C PRO A 94 -8.77 -10.34 0.49
N SER A 95 -8.78 -9.04 0.22
CA SER A 95 -7.67 -8.32 -0.43
C SER A 95 -6.66 -7.82 0.61
N VAL A 96 -5.37 -7.86 0.28
CA VAL A 96 -4.30 -7.33 1.16
C VAL A 96 -3.55 -6.22 0.45
N LYS A 97 -3.57 -5.02 1.03
CA LYS A 97 -2.88 -3.83 0.48
C LYS A 97 -2.33 -2.94 1.58
N SER A 98 -1.07 -2.52 1.45
CA SER A 98 -0.40 -1.63 2.43
C SER A 98 -0.44 -2.17 3.88
N SER A 99 -0.30 -3.49 4.06
CA SER A 99 -0.41 -4.18 5.34
C SER A 99 -1.82 -4.16 5.98
N TYR A 100 -2.85 -3.74 5.25
CA TYR A 100 -4.25 -3.88 5.64
C TYR A 100 -4.90 -5.05 4.92
N THR A 101 -5.74 -5.78 5.65
CA THR A 101 -6.64 -6.80 5.10
C THR A 101 -8.02 -6.19 4.94
N MET A 102 -8.58 -6.30 3.73
CA MET A 102 -9.89 -5.79 3.36
C MET A 102 -10.79 -6.95 2.99
N THR A 103 -11.92 -7.07 3.67
CA THR A 103 -12.95 -8.07 3.39
C THR A 103 -14.25 -7.34 3.08
N LEU A 104 -14.93 -7.73 2.00
CA LEU A 104 -16.25 -7.21 1.68
C LEU A 104 -17.29 -8.30 1.92
N THR A 105 -18.13 -8.09 2.94
CA THR A 105 -19.21 -9.00 3.27
C THR A 105 -20.54 -8.35 2.92
N ALA A 106 -21.38 -9.04 2.16
CA ALA A 106 -22.75 -8.61 1.91
C ALA A 106 -23.52 -8.48 3.24
N GLY A 107 -24.26 -7.38 3.40
CA GLY A 107 -25.16 -7.20 4.54
C GLY A 107 -26.31 -8.21 4.49
N ALA A 108 -26.68 -8.77 5.64
CA ALA A 108 -27.83 -9.66 5.80
C ALA A 108 -29.16 -8.91 5.69
#